data_AF-A0A7J9GEY1-F1
#
_entry.id   AF-A0A7J9GEY1-F1
#
_cell.length_a   1.000
_cell.length_b   1.000
_cell.length_c   1.000
_cell.angle_alpha   90.00
_cell.angle_beta   90.00
_cell.angle_gamma   90.00
#
_symmetry.space_group_name_H-M   'P 1'
#
loop_
_entity.id
_entity.type
_entity.pdbx_description
1 polymer ?
#
loop_
_entity_poly.entity_id
_entity_poly.type
_entity_poly.pdbx_seq_one_letter_code
_entity_poly.pdbx_strand_id
1 'polypeptide(L)' 'PSHLDKFYQRCPPNGENRVVIYTTTLRGIRKTFEDCNADRSAIESFGIIICERDTSMDPGFKEELRN' A
#
# COMPACT_ATOMS: atom_id res chain seq x y z
N PRO A 1 3.20 5.76 24.42
CA PRO A 1 3.57 5.72 22.98
C PRO A 1 2.64 4.77 22.21
N SER A 2 2.14 5.21 21.06
CA SER A 2 1.32 4.37 20.17
C SER A 2 2.21 3.31 19.49
N HIS A 3 1.62 2.21 19.00
CA HIS A 3 2.36 1.22 18.21
C HIS A 3 2.95 1.85 16.93
N LEU A 4 2.33 2.92 16.43
CA LEU A 4 2.73 3.61 15.21
C LEU A 4 4.00 4.45 15.39
N ASP A 5 4.34 4.82 16.64
CA ASP A 5 5.52 5.64 16.95
C ASP A 5 6.85 4.94 16.60
N LYS A 6 6.82 3.62 16.35
CA LYS A 6 7.98 2.83 15.90
C LYS A 6 8.32 3.02 14.43
N PHE A 7 7.42 3.64 13.66
CA PHE A 7 7.58 3.81 12.22
C PHE A 7 7.87 5.27 11.90
N TYR A 8 8.75 5.50 10.92
CA TYR A 8 8.98 6.85 10.41
C TYR A 8 7.74 7.34 9.68
N GLN A 9 7.29 8.55 10.02
CA GLN A 9 6.18 9.18 9.33
C GLN A 9 6.57 9.47 7.88
N ARG A 10 5.86 8.87 6.93
CA ARG A 10 5.98 9.15 5.50
C ARG A 10 4.62 9.53 4.95
N CYS A 11 4.54 10.69 4.31
CA CYS A 11 3.35 11.17 3.61
C CYS A 11 3.66 11.24 2.10
N PRO A 12 3.54 10.12 1.37
CA PRO A 12 3.70 10.16 -0.07
C PRO A 12 2.65 11.05 -0.75
N PRO A 13 2.83 11.45 -2.03
CA PRO A 13 1.85 12.25 -2.76
C PRO A 13 0.44 11.65 -2.66
N ASN A 14 -0.57 12.50 -2.54
CA ASN A 14 -1.95 12.12 -2.23
C ASN A 14 -2.19 11.53 -0.84
N GLY A 15 -1.19 11.33 0.04
CA GLY A 15 -1.35 10.67 1.36
C GLY A 15 -1.91 11.55 2.49
N GLU A 16 -2.28 12.80 2.23
CA GLU A 16 -2.65 13.77 3.27
C GLU A 16 -3.94 13.44 4.03
N ASN A 17 -4.92 12.83 3.35
CA ASN A 17 -6.25 12.52 3.92
C ASN A 17 -6.74 11.10 3.55
N ARG A 18 -5.81 10.19 3.24
CA ARG A 18 -6.12 8.84 2.76
C ARG A 18 -4.99 7.88 3.11
N VAL A 19 -5.33 6.60 3.18
CA VAL A 19 -4.34 5.54 3.35
C VAL A 19 -3.74 5.23 1.99
N VAL A 20 -2.41 5.28 1.87
CA VAL A 20 -1.70 4.86 0.66
C VAL A 20 -1.23 3.43 0.86
N ILE A 21 -1.65 2.52 -0.01
CA ILE A 21 -1.24 1.12 0.01
C ILE A 21 -0.46 0.79 -1.26
N TYR A 22 0.67 0.11 -1.09
CA TYR A 22 1.46 -0.40 -2.21
C TYR A 22 1.14 -1.88 -2.38
N THR A 23 0.67 -2.24 -3.56
CA THR A 23 0.25 -3.59 -3.88
C THR A 23 0.94 -4.06 -5.16
N THR A 24 0.67 -5.30 -5.53
CA THR A 24 0.97 -5.79 -6.87
C THR A 24 -0.15 -6.70 -7.33
N THR A 25 -0.60 -6.52 -8.58
CA THR A 25 -1.53 -7.46 -9.22
C THR A 25 -0.80 -8.55 -10.03
N LEU A 26 0.54 -8.52 -10.07
CA LEU A 26 1.33 -9.57 -10.71
C LEU A 26 1.16 -10.90 -9.97
N ARG A 27 0.80 -11.91 -10.74
CA ARG A 27 0.60 -13.28 -10.25
C ARG A 27 1.86 -14.14 -10.31
N GLY A 28 3.02 -13.54 -10.57
CA GLY A 28 4.31 -14.24 -10.68
C GLY A 28 4.76 -14.89 -9.37
N ILE A 29 4.32 -14.35 -8.22
CA ILE A 29 4.46 -14.97 -6.91
C ILE A 29 3.06 -15.07 -6.32
N ARG A 30 2.48 -16.27 -6.34
CA ARG A 30 1.09 -16.51 -5.91
C ARG A 30 0.82 -15.98 -4.51
N LYS A 31 1.72 -16.25 -3.55
CA LYS A 31 1.58 -15.80 -2.16
C LYS A 31 1.46 -14.27 -2.07
N THR A 32 2.33 -13.54 -2.76
CA THR A 32 2.31 -12.07 -2.76
C THR A 32 1.02 -11.51 -3.35
N PHE A 33 0.53 -12.11 -4.44
CA PHE A 33 -0.75 -11.73 -5.04
C PHE A 33 -1.94 -11.96 -4.08
N GLU A 34 -1.98 -13.13 -3.43
CA GLU A 34 -3.02 -13.48 -2.46
C GLU A 34 -2.99 -12.56 -1.24
N ASP A 35 -1.80 -12.34 -0.66
CA ASP A 35 -1.61 -11.46 0.50
C ASP A 35 -2.03 -10.01 0.16
N CYS A 36 -1.60 -9.46 -0.99
CA CYS A 36 -2.01 -8.12 -1.43
C CYS A 36 -3.54 -8.00 -1.62
N ASN A 37 -4.18 -9.04 -2.15
CA ASN A 37 -5.61 -9.03 -2.37
C ASN A 37 -6.40 -9.11 -1.05
N ALA A 38 -5.92 -9.93 -0.10
CA ALA A 38 -6.52 -10.03 1.23
C ALA A 38 -6.43 -8.70 1.99
N ASP A 39 -5.26 -8.06 1.97
CA ASP A 39 -5.05 -6.76 2.61
C ASP A 39 -5.92 -5.67 1.98
N ARG A 40 -6.02 -5.63 0.64
CA ARG A 40 -6.91 -4.69 -0.06
C ARG A 40 -8.35 -4.85 0.41
N SER A 41 -8.89 -6.08 0.38
CA SER A 41 -10.27 -6.36 0.79
C SER A 41 -10.51 -6.04 2.27
N ALA A 42 -9.54 -6.30 3.15
CA ALA A 42 -9.63 -5.96 4.55
C ALA A 42 -9.70 -4.44 4.75
N ILE A 43 -8.85 -3.66 4.08
CA ILE A 43 -8.79 -2.21 4.26
C ILE A 43 -10.04 -1.54 3.68
N GLU A 44 -10.51 -1.99 2.51
CA GLU A 44 -11.75 -1.51 1.88
C GLU A 44 -12.97 -1.69 2.79
N SER A 45 -12.99 -2.75 3.61
CA SER A 45 -14.11 -3.01 4.54
C SER A 45 -14.25 -1.98 5.66
N PHE A 46 -13.22 -1.19 5.96
CA PHE A 46 -13.26 -0.17 7.01
C PHE A 46 -13.85 1.18 6.55
N GLY A 47 -14.22 1.33 5.27
CA GLY A 47 -14.82 2.56 4.74
C GLY A 47 -13.86 3.76 4.69
N ILE A 48 -12.55 3.51 4.70
CA ILE A 48 -11.50 4.52 4.65
C ILE A 48 -11.20 4.86 3.19
N ILE A 49 -10.84 6.11 2.90
CA ILE A 49 -10.35 6.50 1.58
C ILE A 49 -8.97 5.89 1.36
N ILE A 50 -8.83 5.08 0.32
CA ILE A 50 -7.57 4.39 -0.04
C ILE A 50 -7.06 4.96 -1.36
N CYS A 51 -5.74 5.12 -1.45
CA CYS A 51 -5.02 5.28 -2.71
C CYS A 51 -4.11 4.07 -2.91
N GLU A 52 -4.54 3.18 -3.79
CA GLU A 52 -3.76 2.02 -4.18
C GLU A 52 -2.67 2.42 -5.19
N ARG A 53 -1.47 1.87 -4.99
CA ARG A 53 -0.30 2.01 -5.86
C ARG A 53 0.17 0.64 -6.29
N ASP A 54 -0.23 0.23 -7.49
CA ASP A 54 0.20 -1.05 -8.05
C ASP A 54 1.62 -0.94 -8.63
N THR A 55 2.58 -1.50 -7.90
CA THR A 55 4.00 -1.50 -8.24
C THR A 55 4.35 -2.25 -9.53
N SER A 56 3.41 -3.03 -10.08
CA SER A 56 3.56 -3.67 -11.37
C SER A 56 3.19 -2.79 -12.56
N MET A 57 2.35 -1.78 -12.32
CA MET A 57 1.79 -0.90 -13.35
C MET A 57 2.63 0.36 -13.53
N ASP A 58 3.25 0.86 -12.46
CA ASP A 58 4.10 2.06 -12.48
C ASP A 58 5.45 1.79 -11.80
N PRO A 59 6.59 1.92 -12.52
CA PRO A 59 7.91 1.78 -11.92
C PRO A 59 8.21 2.86 -10.87
N GLY A 60 7.59 4.03 -10.94
CA GLY A 60 7.73 5.11 -9.95
C GLY A 60 7.29 4.68 -8.55
N PHE A 61 6.26 3.84 -8.43
CA PHE A 61 5.82 3.33 -7.13
C PHE A 61 6.83 2.39 -6.46
N LYS A 62 7.67 1.70 -7.24
CA LYS A 62 8.78 0.89 -6.67
C LYS A 62 9.89 1.79 -6.14
N GLU A 63 10.18 2.89 -6.82
CA GLU A 63 11.21 3.84 -6.37
C GLU A 63 10.80 4.57 -5.09
N GLU A 64 9.50 4.90 -4.92
CA GLU A 64 8.98 5.47 -3.67
C GLU A 64 9.15 4.54 -2.45
N LEU A 65 9.10 3.21 -2.65
CA LEU A 65 9.32 2.22 -1.59
C LEU A 65 10.80 2.05 -1.22
N ARG A 66 11.72 2.36 -2.13
CA ARG A 66 13.17 2.18 -1.95
C ARG A 66 13.83 3.33 -1.21
N ASN A 67 13.31 4.55 -1.37
CA ASN A 67 13.73 5.74 -0.63
C ASN A 67 13.23 5.70 0.80
#